data_AF-A0A8T4N207-F1
#
_entry.id   AF-A0A8T4N207-F1
#
_cell.length_a   1.000
_cell.length_b   1.000
_cell.length_c   1.000
_cell.angle_alpha   90.00
_cell.angle_beta   90.00
_cell.angle_gamma   90.00
#
_symmetry.space_group_name_H-M   'P 1'
#
loop_
_entity.id
_entity.type
_entity.pdbx_description
1 polymer ?
#
loop_
_entity_poly.entity_id
_entity_poly.type
_entity_poly.pdbx_seq_one_letter_code
_entity_poly.pdbx_strand_id
1 'polypeptide(L)'
;MAKKRERLDVIKDILKVIRDSRQIKPTRLLYASNLSPQMFKDYVDELLTKNFVKTEIDKNDKKTFSLTKKGNDFLDQYKIIENFIENFGL
;
A
#
# COMPACT_ATOMS: atom_id res chain seq x y z
N MET A 1 -15.69 -16.46 -10.66
CA MET A 1 -14.41 -17.08 -10.26
C MET A 1 -13.61 -16.04 -9.49
N ALA A 2 -13.06 -16.35 -8.32
CA ALA A 2 -12.26 -15.39 -7.56
C ALA A 2 -10.98 -15.07 -8.38
N LYS A 3 -10.90 -13.84 -8.90
CA LYS A 3 -9.70 -13.36 -9.59
C LYS A 3 -8.54 -13.47 -8.60
N LYS A 4 -7.48 -14.20 -8.99
CA LYS A 4 -6.27 -14.30 -8.17
C LYS A 4 -5.77 -12.87 -7.94
N ARG A 5 -5.50 -12.51 -6.68
CA ARG A 5 -4.94 -11.19 -6.38
C ARG A 5 -3.59 -11.07 -7.07
N GLU A 6 -3.49 -10.14 -8.00
CA GLU A 6 -2.23 -9.88 -8.67
C GLU A 6 -1.33 -9.06 -7.75
N ARG A 7 -0.02 -9.17 -7.97
CA ARG A 7 0.99 -8.48 -7.15
C ARG A 7 0.72 -6.97 -7.05
N LEU A 8 0.26 -6.36 -8.14
CA LEU A 8 -0.06 -4.94 -8.18
C LEU A 8 -1.30 -4.58 -7.34
N ASP A 9 -2.28 -5.48 -7.24
CA ASP A 9 -3.46 -5.28 -6.38
C ASP A 9 -3.05 -5.25 -4.91
N VAL A 10 -2.14 -6.14 -4.51
CA VAL A 10 -1.62 -6.17 -3.14
C VAL A 10 -0.89 -4.88 -2.80
N ILE A 11 -0.03 -4.40 -3.70
CA ILE A 11 0.69 -3.13 -3.54
C ILE A 11 -0.31 -1.97 -3.43
N LYS A 12 -1.29 -1.91 -4.34
CA LYS A 12 -2.35 -0.90 -4.32
C LYS A 12 -3.10 -0.89 -2.98
N ASP A 13 -3.50 -2.06 -2.50
CA ASP A 13 -4.26 -2.18 -1.26
C ASP A 13 -3.47 -1.69 -0.05
N ILE A 14 -2.19 -2.09 0.09
CA ILE A 14 -1.32 -1.61 1.16
C ILE A 14 -1.19 -0.09 1.11
N LEU A 15 -0.87 0.47 -0.06
CA LEU A 15 -0.70 1.91 -0.23
C LEU A 15 -2.00 2.67 0.06
N LYS A 16 -3.15 2.16 -0.40
CA LYS A 16 -4.47 2.76 -0.14
C LYS A 16 -4.78 2.82 1.35
N VAL A 17 -4.54 1.73 2.10
CA VAL A 17 -4.74 1.70 3.56
C VAL A 17 -3.87 2.75 4.27
N ILE A 18 -2.61 2.91 3.85
CA ILE A 18 -1.70 3.93 4.39
C ILE A 18 -2.24 5.34 4.07
N ARG A 19 -2.76 5.56 2.85
CA ARG A 19 -3.29 6.87 2.40
C ARG A 19 -4.47 7.30 3.25
N ASP A 20 -5.42 6.39 3.43
CA ASP A 20 -6.68 6.66 4.10
C ASP A 20 -6.46 6.92 5.61
N SER A 21 -5.40 6.35 6.18
CA SER A 21 -5.03 6.54 7.60
C SER A 21 -4.12 7.74 7.86
N ARG A 22 -3.52 8.36 6.82
CA ARG A 22 -2.41 9.35 6.85
C ARG A 22 -1.11 8.83 7.50
N GLN A 23 -1.22 8.26 8.70
CA GLN A 23 -0.17 7.57 9.44
C GLN A 23 -0.77 6.30 10.06
N ILE A 24 -0.11 5.15 9.89
CA ILE A 24 -0.62 3.87 10.38
C ILE A 24 0.48 3.05 11.07
N LYS A 25 0.13 2.41 12.19
CA LYS A 25 1.05 1.51 12.90
C LYS A 25 1.25 0.20 12.11
N PRO A 26 2.44 -0.43 12.16
CA PRO A 26 2.71 -1.69 11.48
C PRO A 26 1.67 -2.78 11.77
N THR A 27 1.29 -2.96 13.04
CA THR A 27 0.29 -3.94 13.45
C THR A 27 -1.07 -3.67 12.81
N ARG A 28 -1.52 -2.41 12.79
CA ARG A 28 -2.81 -2.04 12.20
C ARG A 28 -2.78 -2.20 10.68
N LEU A 29 -1.65 -1.89 10.04
CA LEU A 29 -1.46 -2.06 8.61
C LEU A 29 -1.48 -3.54 8.20
N LEU A 30 -0.82 -4.41 8.97
CA LEU A 30 -0.86 -5.87 8.76
C LEU A 30 -2.32 -6.37 8.77
N TYR A 31 -3.07 -6.06 9.83
CA TYR A 31 -4.48 -6.48 9.96
C TYR A 31 -5.36 -5.95 8.82
N ALA A 32 -5.09 -4.73 8.32
CA ALA A 32 -5.85 -4.13 7.23
C ALA A 32 -5.44 -4.64 5.84
N SER A 33 -4.21 -5.14 5.67
CA SER A 33 -3.69 -5.57 4.35
C SER A 33 -4.22 -6.93 3.87
N ASN A 34 -4.87 -7.71 4.74
CA ASN A 34 -5.33 -9.08 4.44
C ASN A 34 -4.19 -9.97 3.89
N LEU A 35 -3.00 -9.85 4.49
CA LEU A 35 -1.79 -10.61 4.14
C LEU A 35 -1.32 -11.46 5.32
N SER A 36 -0.60 -12.55 5.01
CA SER A 36 0.16 -13.26 6.03
C SER A 36 1.31 -12.38 6.54
N PRO A 37 1.78 -12.57 7.79
CA PRO A 37 2.86 -11.77 8.36
C PRO A 37 4.15 -11.77 7.51
N GLN A 38 4.47 -12.92 6.90
CA GLN A 38 5.64 -13.06 6.04
C GLN A 38 5.50 -12.22 4.76
N MET A 39 4.40 -12.38 4.03
CA MET A 39 4.14 -11.63 2.81
C MET A 39 4.08 -10.12 3.08
N PHE A 40 3.42 -9.73 4.18
CA PHE A 40 3.36 -8.34 4.59
C PHE A 40 4.74 -7.72 4.76
N LYS A 41 5.64 -8.43 5.46
CA LYS A 41 7.02 -7.97 5.67
C LYS A 41 7.73 -7.79 4.33
N ASP A 42 7.66 -8.78 3.45
CA ASP A 42 8.34 -8.74 2.16
C ASP A 42 7.86 -7.57 1.29
N TYR A 43 6.54 -7.33 1.23
CA TYR A 43 5.98 -6.19 0.50
C TYR A 43 6.34 -4.85 1.12
N VAL A 44 6.23 -4.71 2.44
CA VAL A 44 6.51 -3.43 3.12
C VAL A 44 7.99 -3.08 3.03
N ASP A 45 8.88 -4.05 3.21
CA ASP A 45 10.33 -3.84 3.07
C ASP A 45 10.69 -3.40 1.64
N GLU A 46 10.05 -3.99 0.62
CA GLU A 46 10.20 -3.54 -0.76
C GLU A 46 9.68 -2.11 -0.97
N LEU A 47 8.50 -1.79 -0.45
CA LEU A 47 7.89 -0.46 -0.58
C LEU A 47 8.70 0.63 0.11
N LEU A 48 9.32 0.32 1.25
CA LEU A 48 10.26 1.19 1.95
C LEU A 48 11.53 1.37 1.11
N THR A 49 12.13 0.27 0.65
CA THR A 49 13.36 0.29 -0.17
C THR A 49 13.17 1.11 -1.45
N LYS A 50 12.01 0.99 -2.08
CA LYS A 50 11.66 1.73 -3.29
C LYS A 50 11.08 3.12 -3.04
N ASN A 51 11.03 3.58 -1.80
CA ASN A 51 10.57 4.91 -1.40
C ASN A 51 9.10 5.20 -1.77
N PHE A 52 8.23 4.20 -1.79
CA PHE A 52 6.77 4.39 -1.91
C PHE A 52 6.13 4.71 -0.55
N VAL A 53 6.70 4.16 0.51
CA VAL A 53 6.29 4.37 1.90
C VAL A 53 7.49 4.87 2.67
N LYS A 54 7.27 5.73 3.66
CA LYS A 54 8.26 6.15 4.64
C LYS A 54 7.82 5.73 6.03
N THR A 55 8.80 5.57 6.91
CA THR A 55 8.57 5.32 8.32
C THR A 55 8.85 6.60 9.10
N GLU A 56 7.95 6.94 10.02
CA GLU A 56 8.12 8.02 10.98
C GLU A 56 8.02 7.46 12.40
N ILE A 57 8.84 7.98 13.31
CA ILE A 57 8.75 7.69 14.75
C ILE A 57 8.05 8.88 15.40
N ASP A 58 6.93 8.62 16.08
CA ASP A 58 6.22 9.68 16.81
C ASP A 58 6.98 10.09 18.10
N LYS A 59 6.48 11.11 18.79
CA LYS A 59 7.05 11.60 20.06
C LYS A 59 7.04 10.56 21.20
N ASN A 60 6.34 9.44 21.05
CA ASN A 60 6.21 8.35 22.01
C ASN A 60 6.97 7.09 21.55
N ASP A 61 7.97 7.24 20.68
CA ASP A 61 8.75 6.15 20.08
C ASP A 61 7.91 5.12 19.29
N LYS A 62 6.72 5.52 18.81
CA LYS A 62 5.86 4.63 18.03
C LYS A 62 6.18 4.75 16.55
N LYS A 63 6.61 3.63 15.96
CA LYS A 63 6.80 3.47 14.52
C LYS A 63 5.45 3.57 13.79
N THR A 64 5.39 4.44 12.79
CA THR A 64 4.24 4.59 11.88
C THR A 64 4.71 4.63 10.44
N PHE A 65 3.83 4.21 9.53
CA PHE A 65 4.02 4.29 8.09
C PHE A 65 3.19 5.43 7.52
N SER A 66 3.78 6.18 6.61
CA SER A 66 3.10 7.22 5.82
C SER A 66 3.54 7.15 4.37
N LEU A 67 2.68 7.63 3.47
CA LEU A 67 2.96 7.66 2.04
C LEU A 67 3.98 8.73 1.69
N THR A 68 4.83 8.41 0.72
CA THR A 68 5.66 9.41 0.05
C THR A 68 4.90 10.02 -1.13
N LYS A 69 5.48 11.05 -1.75
CA LYS A 69 4.98 11.58 -3.03
C LYS A 69 4.90 10.47 -4.09
N LYS A 70 5.97 9.69 -4.23
CA LYS A 70 6.06 8.57 -5.18
C LYS A 70 4.95 7.53 -4.99
N GLY A 71 4.60 7.22 -3.74
CA GLY A 71 3.51 6.29 -3.47
C GLY A 71 2.12 6.84 -3.77
N ASN A 72 1.91 8.15 -3.60
CA ASN A 72 0.67 8.79 -4.04
C ASN A 72 0.58 8.80 -5.57
N ASP A 73 1.67 9.18 -6.25
CA ASP A 73 1.73 9.19 -7.72
C ASP A 73 1.41 7.80 -8.29
N PHE A 74 1.90 6.72 -7.66
CA PHE A 74 1.55 5.35 -8.05
C PHE A 74 0.05 5.07 -7.96
N LEU A 75 -0.61 5.45 -6.86
CA LEU A 75 -2.05 5.23 -6.71
C LEU A 75 -2.85 6.01 -7.74
N ASP A 76 -2.42 7.22 -8.09
CA ASP A 76 -3.07 8.04 -9.10
C ASP A 76 -2.90 7.44 -10.50
N GLN A 77 -1.69 6.99 -10.86
CA GLN A 77 -1.44 6.30 -12.14
C GLN A 77 -2.19 4.97 -12.22
N TYR A 78 -2.23 4.21 -11.14
CA TYR A 78 -2.96 2.94 -11.10
C TYR A 78 -4.46 3.17 -11.33
N LYS A 79 -5.04 4.23 -10.74
CA LYS A 79 -6.45 4.59 -10.97
C LYS A 79 -6.73 4.95 -12.43
N ILE A 80 -5.80 5.61 -13.12
CA ILE A 80 -5.94 5.90 -14.56
C ILE A 80 -6.02 4.60 -15.36
N ILE A 81 -5.18 3.61 -15.02
CA ILE A 81 -5.18 2.29 -15.67
C ILE A 81 -6.49 1.54 -15.37
N GLU A 82 -6.95 1.52 -14.12
CA GLU A 82 -8.24 0.91 -13.75
C GLU A 82 -9.40 1.51 -14.56
N ASN A 83 -9.48 2.84 -14.61
CA ASN A 83 -10.51 3.54 -15.36
C ASN A 83 -10.41 3.23 -16.87
N PHE A 84 -9.20 3.13 -17.41
CA PHE A 84 -9.00 2.76 -18.81
C PHE A 84 -9.57 1.35 -19.08
N ILE A 85 -9.19 0.36 -18.27
CA ILE A 85 -9.67 -1.02 -18.39
C ILE A 85 -11.21 -1.06 -18.29
N GLU A 86 -11.78 -0.37 -17.31
CA GLU A 86 -13.23 -0.29 -17.09
C GLU A 86 -13.96 0.35 -18.27
N ASN A 87 -13.45 1.46 -18.81
CA ASN A 87 -14.05 2.16 -19.95
C ASN A 87 -14.08 1.33 -21.23
N PHE A 88 -13.14 0.40 -21.40
CA PHE A 88 -13.08 -0.50 -22.56
C PHE A 88 -13.64 -1.91 -22.27
N GLY A 89 -14.16 -2.15 -21.07
CA GLY A 89 -14.79 -3.42 -20.68
C GLY A 89 -13.84 -4.62 -20.64
N LEU A 90 -12.55 -4.39 -20.34
CA LEU A 90 -11.48 -5.40 -20.31
C LEU A 90 -11.24 -6.00 -18.92
#